data_AF-A0A2T2T3A9-F1
#
_entry.id   AF-A0A2T2T3A9-F1
#
_cell.length_a   1.000
_cell.length_b   1.000
_cell.length_c   1.000
_cell.angle_alpha   90.00
_cell.angle_beta   90.00
_cell.angle_gamma   90.00
#
_symmetry.space_group_name_H-M   'P 1'
#
loop_
_entity.id
_entity.type
_entity.pdbx_description
1 polymer ?
#
loop_
_entity_poly.entity_id
_entity_poly.type
_entity_poly.pdbx_seq_one_letter_code
_entity_poly.pdbx_strand_id
1 'polypeptide(L)'
;MSDGPSARFGIAEWFGRRVQALTEEERRRFAQEARKNNPSLPCIPRSQEDNVQECTKEGGVCSIRLYDREGNGGEAPPTAEPEDGPVVTLCPHRFKEQSKIYQWVGDIVLDDRKPEFVTEVPFLERDRHPGYSDIWGASLEEDDSEDDVGRIDGILISAAVEKIEPENQKGEDEEDEASQKVSGTELSLANRLEQDYALNLSVELEDWCGLEIQSVYFSGDRMSLEYDPFTEVPPPKAPFPEGRRRPDFRSSSAKRLLPQLQTKIPSLRRWGKKMAVVVDEAFFYEMAEMEAVDHISNCDIVWVVVGYEREGGALRLRRRKVHFTTLEDAVLGLTAGKPVAREQFEDRVLRKLKAPYVEEYIETLNEWLDRLMLRRKKGLQVSIRWYIDRMKKIRSNRAQQNRRLESTDDDQEKDRLRRSIEAQDRQLESLWERRETVENMINPSRRDQRSQATYRKATSDRPRSRALSSCGGAWSRRQDIPLPDQTPRRALRFLRSRRT
;
A
#
# COMPACT_ATOMS: atom_id res chain seq x y z
N MET A 1 -4.08 14.13 16.65
CA MET A 1 -3.92 12.90 15.85
C MET A 1 -5.31 12.43 15.49
N SER A 2 -5.73 12.67 14.24
CA SER A 2 -7.06 12.34 13.73
C SER A 2 -7.15 10.86 13.42
N ASP A 3 -8.23 10.22 13.89
CA ASP A 3 -8.59 8.84 13.58
C ASP A 3 -8.53 8.59 12.08
N GLY A 4 -7.72 7.62 11.68
CA GLY A 4 -7.70 7.11 10.31
C GLY A 4 -8.99 6.36 9.98
N PRO A 5 -9.22 6.05 8.68
CA PRO A 5 -10.37 5.24 8.28
C PRO A 5 -10.45 3.94 9.10
N SER A 6 -11.68 3.53 9.44
CA SER A 6 -11.99 2.32 10.24
C SER A 6 -11.52 1.04 9.55
N ALA A 7 -11.47 1.03 8.21
CA ALA A 7 -11.03 -0.10 7.42
C ALA A 7 -9.63 0.08 6.80
N ARG A 8 -8.82 -0.99 6.78
CA ARG A 8 -7.47 -1.01 6.19
C ARG A 8 -7.14 -2.35 5.53
N PHE A 9 -6.34 -2.29 4.46
CA PHE A 9 -5.83 -3.51 3.84
C PHE A 9 -4.64 -4.08 4.62
N GLY A 10 -4.74 -5.36 4.96
CA GLY A 10 -3.71 -6.14 5.61
C GLY A 10 -3.46 -7.46 4.90
N ILE A 11 -2.45 -8.19 5.37
CA ILE A 11 -2.09 -9.52 4.86
C ILE A 11 -3.30 -10.46 5.04
N ALA A 12 -3.70 -11.16 3.99
CA ALA A 12 -4.70 -12.22 4.06
C ALA A 12 -4.00 -13.58 4.21
N GLU A 13 -3.04 -13.87 3.32
CA GLU A 13 -2.18 -15.04 3.38
C GLU A 13 -0.70 -14.66 3.44
N TRP A 14 -0.01 -15.27 4.40
CA TRP A 14 1.42 -15.16 4.60
C TRP A 14 2.05 -16.54 4.37
N PHE A 15 3.01 -16.65 3.44
CA PHE A 15 3.62 -17.91 3.02
C PHE A 15 2.58 -19.01 2.70
N GLY A 16 1.47 -18.62 2.07
CA GLY A 16 0.38 -19.52 1.68
C GLY A 16 -0.55 -19.96 2.81
N ARG A 17 -0.43 -19.39 4.02
CA ARG A 17 -1.32 -19.66 5.16
C ARG A 17 -2.08 -18.41 5.55
N ARG A 18 -3.35 -18.55 5.96
CA ARG A 18 -4.16 -17.42 6.47
C ARG A 18 -3.52 -16.83 7.71
N VAL A 19 -3.30 -15.51 7.73
CA VAL A 19 -2.64 -14.84 8.86
C VAL A 19 -3.40 -15.03 10.18
N GLN A 20 -4.74 -15.10 10.13
CA GLN A 20 -5.59 -15.32 11.30
C GLN A 20 -5.51 -16.76 11.84
N ALA A 21 -5.12 -17.72 11.00
CA ALA A 21 -5.01 -19.13 11.39
C ALA A 21 -3.62 -19.47 11.96
N LEU A 22 -2.65 -18.57 11.84
CA LEU A 22 -1.30 -18.78 12.35
C LEU A 22 -1.29 -18.75 13.88
N THR A 23 -0.49 -19.63 14.47
CA THR A 23 -0.13 -19.57 15.89
C THR A 23 0.83 -18.42 16.17
N GLU A 24 1.02 -18.10 17.45
CA GLU A 24 2.01 -17.09 17.87
C GLU A 24 3.42 -17.44 17.38
N GLU A 25 3.82 -18.70 17.51
CA GLU A 25 5.13 -19.21 17.08
C GLU A 25 5.30 -19.14 15.56
N GLU A 26 4.27 -19.53 14.79
CA GLU A 26 4.29 -19.41 13.33
C GLU A 26 4.40 -17.96 12.88
N ARG A 27 3.67 -17.02 13.51
CA ARG A 27 3.77 -15.59 13.18
C ARG A 27 5.17 -15.05 13.44
N ARG A 28 5.80 -15.43 14.56
CA ARG A 28 7.18 -15.05 14.87
C ARG A 28 8.17 -15.61 13.85
N ARG A 29 8.04 -16.89 13.49
CA ARG A 29 8.87 -17.54 12.47
C ARG A 29 8.70 -16.87 11.12
N PHE A 30 7.46 -16.62 10.69
CA PHE A 30 7.17 -15.99 9.40
C PHE A 30 7.71 -14.55 9.36
N ALA A 31 7.65 -13.80 10.46
CA ALA A 31 8.24 -12.46 10.55
C ALA A 31 9.77 -12.47 10.38
N GLN A 32 10.45 -13.46 10.95
CA GLN A 32 11.90 -13.64 10.79
C GLN A 32 12.26 -13.99 9.34
N GLU A 33 11.50 -14.89 8.72
CA GLU A 33 11.72 -15.30 7.32
C GLU A 33 11.39 -14.18 6.33
N ALA A 34 10.36 -13.38 6.60
CA ALA A 34 9.96 -12.25 5.77
C ALA A 34 11.00 -11.13 5.66
N ARG A 35 11.97 -11.06 6.59
CA ARG A 35 13.10 -10.12 6.55
C ARG A 35 14.28 -10.61 5.70
N LYS A 36 14.29 -11.89 5.31
CA LYS A 36 15.30 -12.44 4.42
C LYS A 36 14.95 -12.11 2.98
N ASN A 37 15.96 -11.85 2.17
CA ASN A 37 15.78 -11.71 0.72
C ASN A 37 15.32 -13.03 0.09
N ASN A 38 15.83 -14.16 0.61
CA ASN A 38 15.44 -15.51 0.23
C ASN A 38 14.90 -16.26 1.47
N PRO A 39 13.57 -16.28 1.66
CA PRO A 39 12.94 -17.05 2.74
C PRO A 39 13.13 -18.56 2.54
N SER A 40 13.44 -19.30 3.60
CA SER A 40 13.57 -20.77 3.52
C SER A 40 12.25 -21.51 3.78
N LEU A 41 11.12 -20.80 3.72
CA LEU A 41 9.80 -21.38 3.90
C LEU A 41 9.27 -21.94 2.57
N PRO A 42 8.55 -23.07 2.60
CA PRO A 42 7.96 -23.64 1.40
C PRO A 42 6.89 -22.70 0.83
N CYS A 43 6.88 -22.56 -0.48
CA CYS A 43 5.80 -21.96 -1.23
C CYS A 43 4.67 -22.99 -1.38
N ILE A 44 3.71 -22.98 -0.45
CA ILE A 44 2.56 -23.92 -0.46
C ILE A 44 1.86 -23.96 -1.82
N PRO A 45 1.61 -22.83 -2.52
CA PRO A 45 0.95 -22.87 -3.82
C PRO A 45 1.78 -23.51 -4.95
N ARG A 46 3.12 -23.54 -4.84
CA ARG A 46 4.02 -24.15 -5.85
C ARG A 46 4.45 -25.57 -5.50
N SER A 47 4.41 -25.92 -4.23
CA SER A 47 4.91 -27.20 -3.74
C SER A 47 3.90 -28.30 -4.05
N GLN A 48 4.42 -29.46 -4.47
CA GLN A 48 3.68 -30.71 -4.61
C GLN A 48 4.19 -31.71 -3.56
N GLU A 49 3.49 -32.83 -3.36
CA GLU A 49 3.86 -33.84 -2.35
C GLU A 49 5.31 -34.33 -2.51
N ASP A 50 5.75 -34.52 -3.76
CA ASP A 50 7.08 -35.04 -4.09
C ASP A 50 8.12 -33.95 -4.42
N ASN A 51 7.71 -32.67 -4.45
CA ASN A 51 8.59 -31.56 -4.84
C ASN A 51 8.24 -30.28 -4.06
N VAL A 52 8.96 -30.07 -2.96
CA VAL A 52 8.82 -28.88 -2.13
C VAL A 52 9.65 -27.74 -2.72
N GLN A 53 8.98 -26.64 -3.04
CA GLN A 53 9.58 -25.46 -3.66
C GLN A 53 9.65 -24.32 -2.65
N GLU A 54 10.77 -23.64 -2.54
CA GLU A 54 10.94 -22.52 -1.61
C GLU A 54 10.20 -21.25 -2.09
N CYS A 55 9.83 -20.39 -1.15
CA CYS A 55 9.20 -19.10 -1.44
C CYS A 55 10.23 -18.09 -1.97
N THR A 56 10.02 -17.62 -3.20
CA THR A 56 10.89 -16.62 -3.84
C THR A 56 10.43 -15.18 -3.61
N LYS A 57 9.31 -14.96 -2.94
CA LYS A 57 8.74 -13.62 -2.75
C LYS A 57 9.25 -12.99 -1.46
N GLU A 58 9.94 -11.86 -1.59
CA GLU A 58 10.33 -11.01 -0.46
C GLU A 58 9.11 -10.69 0.42
N GLY A 59 9.26 -10.87 1.73
CA GLY A 59 8.18 -10.69 2.70
C GLY A 59 7.12 -11.80 2.73
N GLY A 60 7.08 -12.70 1.75
CA GLY A 60 6.19 -13.87 1.75
C GLY A 60 4.69 -13.58 1.61
N VAL A 61 4.29 -12.35 1.27
CA VAL A 61 2.86 -11.97 1.21
C VAL A 61 2.22 -12.46 -0.09
N CYS A 62 1.33 -13.45 0.04
CA CYS A 62 0.62 -14.04 -1.11
C CYS A 62 -0.57 -13.20 -1.53
N SER A 63 -1.34 -12.69 -0.56
CA SER A 63 -2.59 -11.97 -0.80
C SER A 63 -2.91 -10.98 0.34
N ILE A 64 -3.76 -9.99 0.06
CA ILE A 64 -4.25 -8.99 1.02
C ILE A 64 -5.78 -8.92 1.02
N ARG A 65 -6.35 -8.38 2.10
CA ARG A 65 -7.79 -8.16 2.24
C ARG A 65 -8.09 -6.98 3.15
N LEU A 66 -9.33 -6.51 3.12
CA LEU A 66 -9.80 -5.36 3.91
C LEU A 66 -10.30 -5.79 5.30
N TYR A 67 -9.74 -5.19 6.34
CA TYR A 67 -10.05 -5.40 7.76
C TYR A 67 -10.76 -4.20 8.35
N ASP A 68 -11.70 -4.40 9.28
CA ASP A 68 -12.34 -3.32 10.05
C ASP A 68 -11.82 -3.28 11.50
N ARG A 69 -11.87 -2.12 12.14
CA ARG A 69 -11.42 -1.89 13.52
C ARG A 69 -12.53 -2.10 14.55
N GLU A 70 -13.78 -2.39 14.15
CA GLU A 70 -14.95 -2.50 15.05
C GLU A 70 -14.99 -3.80 15.90
N GLY A 71 -13.86 -4.21 16.49
CA GLY A 71 -13.77 -5.30 17.47
C GLY A 71 -13.22 -4.83 18.83
N ASN A 72 -13.91 -5.18 19.92
CA ASN A 72 -13.44 -4.95 21.30
C ASN A 72 -12.18 -5.80 21.55
N GLY A 73 -10.99 -5.18 21.64
CA GLY A 73 -9.75 -5.87 22.01
C GLY A 73 -8.56 -5.77 21.05
N GLY A 74 -8.60 -4.90 20.03
CA GLY A 74 -7.53 -4.83 19.01
C GLY A 74 -7.63 -5.91 17.93
N GLU A 75 -8.75 -6.63 17.94
CA GLU A 75 -9.15 -7.58 16.92
C GLU A 75 -9.75 -6.84 15.74
N ALA A 76 -9.42 -7.32 14.55
CA ALA A 76 -9.96 -6.79 13.32
C ALA A 76 -10.64 -7.91 12.53
N PRO A 77 -11.95 -8.06 12.64
CA PRO A 77 -12.66 -8.94 11.74
C PRO A 77 -12.55 -8.40 10.30
N PRO A 78 -12.55 -9.28 9.29
CA PRO A 78 -12.72 -8.87 7.91
C PRO A 78 -14.01 -8.07 7.71
N THR A 79 -13.99 -7.12 6.77
CA THR A 79 -15.09 -6.16 6.53
C THR A 79 -16.37 -6.73 5.90
N ALA A 80 -16.40 -8.00 5.48
CA ALA A 80 -17.58 -8.60 4.85
C ALA A 80 -17.91 -9.97 5.44
N GLU A 81 -19.21 -10.24 5.51
CA GLU A 81 -19.83 -11.54 5.83
C GLU A 81 -20.11 -12.34 4.53
N PRO A 82 -19.88 -13.67 4.51
CA PRO A 82 -19.18 -14.42 5.56
C PRO A 82 -17.73 -13.92 5.66
N GLU A 83 -17.03 -14.22 6.77
CA GLU A 83 -15.65 -13.84 7.19
C GLU A 83 -14.51 -13.90 6.12
N ASP A 84 -14.84 -14.04 4.84
CA ASP A 84 -14.03 -14.31 3.65
C ASP A 84 -14.18 -13.23 2.56
N GLY A 85 -14.67 -12.02 2.88
CA GLY A 85 -14.62 -10.83 2.00
C GLY A 85 -13.36 -10.72 1.12
N PRO A 86 -13.46 -10.08 -0.05
CA PRO A 86 -12.63 -10.35 -1.23
C PRO A 86 -11.13 -10.31 -0.93
N VAL A 87 -10.45 -11.35 -1.42
CA VAL A 87 -9.01 -11.53 -1.31
C VAL A 87 -8.37 -11.07 -2.60
N VAL A 88 -7.39 -10.17 -2.49
CA VAL A 88 -6.64 -9.65 -3.61
C VAL A 88 -5.28 -10.33 -3.65
N THR A 89 -4.98 -10.99 -4.77
CA THR A 89 -3.75 -11.77 -4.89
C THR A 89 -2.59 -10.86 -5.30
N LEU A 90 -1.50 -10.87 -4.52
CA LEU A 90 -0.31 -10.08 -4.81
C LEU A 90 0.83 -10.90 -5.41
N CYS A 91 0.77 -12.23 -5.32
CA CYS A 91 1.80 -13.14 -5.80
C CYS A 91 1.26 -14.00 -6.95
N PRO A 92 1.87 -13.99 -8.14
CA PRO A 92 1.37 -14.79 -9.28
C PRO A 92 1.43 -16.30 -8.99
N HIS A 93 2.40 -16.75 -8.18
CA HIS A 93 2.49 -18.14 -7.77
C HIS A 93 1.28 -18.61 -6.94
N ARG A 94 0.55 -17.71 -6.30
CA ARG A 94 -0.64 -18.07 -5.52
C ARG A 94 -1.74 -18.71 -6.37
N PHE A 95 -1.81 -18.37 -7.66
CA PHE A 95 -2.74 -18.97 -8.63
C PHE A 95 -2.39 -20.41 -9.01
N LYS A 96 -1.14 -20.84 -8.77
CA LYS A 96 -0.64 -22.17 -9.18
C LYS A 96 -1.09 -23.31 -8.24
N GLU A 97 -1.97 -23.03 -7.27
CA GLU A 97 -2.45 -24.01 -6.28
C GLU A 97 -2.97 -25.28 -6.98
N GLN A 98 -2.30 -26.41 -6.70
CA GLN A 98 -2.69 -27.74 -7.17
C GLN A 98 -2.88 -27.83 -8.69
N SER A 99 -2.18 -27.00 -9.47
CA SER A 99 -2.31 -26.95 -10.94
C SER A 99 -3.73 -26.69 -11.45
N LYS A 100 -4.65 -26.22 -10.58
CA LYS A 100 -6.08 -26.08 -10.89
C LYS A 100 -6.34 -25.16 -12.07
N ILE A 101 -5.61 -24.05 -12.15
CA ILE A 101 -5.76 -23.09 -13.24
C ILE A 101 -5.41 -23.70 -14.59
N TYR A 102 -4.39 -24.58 -14.65
CA TYR A 102 -3.98 -25.23 -15.88
C TYR A 102 -5.04 -26.25 -16.31
N GLN A 103 -5.57 -27.03 -15.37
CA GLN A 103 -6.66 -27.97 -15.62
C GLN A 103 -7.93 -27.25 -16.10
N TRP A 104 -8.29 -26.12 -15.49
CA TRP A 104 -9.47 -25.35 -15.89
C TRP A 104 -9.29 -24.72 -17.27
N VAL A 105 -8.13 -24.12 -17.56
CA VAL A 105 -7.88 -23.52 -18.86
C VAL A 105 -7.83 -24.59 -19.94
N GLY A 106 -7.17 -25.73 -19.70
CA GLY A 106 -7.16 -26.87 -20.61
C GLY A 106 -8.57 -27.38 -20.91
N ASP A 107 -9.40 -27.61 -19.89
CA ASP A 107 -10.80 -28.07 -20.05
C ASP A 107 -11.65 -27.07 -20.85
N ILE A 108 -11.40 -25.77 -20.69
CA ILE A 108 -12.18 -24.72 -21.39
C ILE A 108 -11.72 -24.50 -22.82
N VAL A 109 -10.40 -24.46 -23.05
CA VAL A 109 -9.82 -23.98 -24.31
C VAL A 109 -9.38 -25.13 -25.22
N LEU A 110 -8.89 -26.22 -24.63
CA LEU A 110 -8.27 -27.34 -25.33
C LEU A 110 -9.11 -28.64 -25.23
N ASP A 111 -10.22 -28.63 -24.49
CA ASP A 111 -11.01 -29.82 -24.13
C ASP A 111 -10.15 -30.92 -23.46
N ASP A 112 -9.08 -30.51 -22.75
CA ASP A 112 -8.14 -31.41 -22.07
C ASP A 112 -7.93 -31.00 -20.62
N ARG A 113 -8.23 -31.89 -19.68
CA ARG A 113 -8.07 -31.66 -18.23
C ARG A 113 -6.65 -31.85 -17.72
N LYS A 114 -5.74 -32.39 -18.53
CA LYS A 114 -4.34 -32.64 -18.15
C LYS A 114 -3.37 -32.06 -19.19
N PRO A 115 -3.46 -30.75 -19.49
CA PRO A 115 -2.55 -30.14 -20.44
C PRO A 115 -1.13 -30.08 -19.87
N GLU A 116 -0.16 -30.19 -20.75
CA GLU A 116 1.24 -29.89 -20.45
C GLU A 116 1.46 -28.38 -20.40
N PHE A 117 2.32 -27.92 -19.50
CA PHE A 117 2.56 -26.49 -19.25
C PHE A 117 4.02 -26.11 -19.47
N VAL A 118 4.27 -25.17 -20.38
CA VAL A 118 5.60 -24.64 -20.70
C VAL A 118 5.66 -23.16 -20.34
N THR A 119 6.75 -22.72 -19.70
CA THR A 119 6.93 -21.33 -19.23
C THR A 119 7.90 -20.53 -20.09
N GLU A 120 7.65 -19.23 -20.21
CA GLU A 120 8.60 -18.21 -20.73
C GLU A 120 9.12 -18.47 -22.16
N VAL A 121 8.20 -18.81 -23.07
CA VAL A 121 8.53 -19.12 -24.47
C VAL A 121 8.70 -17.82 -25.29
N PRO A 122 9.86 -17.59 -25.93
CA PRO A 122 10.04 -16.48 -26.85
C PRO A 122 9.08 -16.55 -28.04
N PHE A 123 8.58 -15.39 -28.48
CA PHE A 123 7.68 -15.33 -29.64
C PHE A 123 7.89 -14.09 -30.53
N LEU A 124 8.72 -13.14 -30.09
CA LEU A 124 9.06 -11.94 -30.86
C LEU A 124 10.57 -11.73 -30.84
N GLU A 125 11.11 -11.49 -32.02
CA GLU A 125 12.49 -11.10 -32.25
C GLU A 125 12.59 -9.61 -32.56
N ARG A 126 13.74 -9.00 -32.27
CA ARG A 126 14.02 -7.61 -32.58
C ARG A 126 14.12 -7.42 -34.10
N ASP A 127 13.22 -6.63 -34.66
CA ASP A 127 13.37 -6.17 -36.05
C ASP A 127 14.50 -5.12 -36.13
N ARG A 128 15.65 -5.51 -36.67
CA ARG A 128 16.81 -4.63 -36.85
C ARG A 128 16.63 -3.82 -38.13
N HIS A 129 16.54 -2.49 -38.00
CA HIS A 129 16.45 -1.61 -39.17
C HIS A 129 17.66 -1.83 -40.10
N PRO A 130 17.49 -1.92 -41.44
CA PRO A 130 18.58 -2.24 -42.37
C PRO A 130 19.81 -1.33 -42.29
N GLY A 131 19.64 -0.08 -41.85
CA GLY A 131 20.73 0.89 -41.62
C GLY A 131 21.30 0.92 -40.20
N TYR A 132 20.97 -0.03 -39.33
CA TYR A 132 21.45 -0.06 -37.93
C TYR A 132 22.97 -0.22 -37.86
N SER A 133 23.53 -1.10 -38.69
CA SER A 133 24.98 -1.33 -38.82
C SER A 133 25.72 -0.07 -39.27
N ASP A 134 25.10 0.75 -40.11
CA ASP A 134 25.71 1.94 -40.70
C ASP A 134 25.87 3.08 -39.68
N ILE A 135 25.01 3.11 -38.65
CA ILE A 135 25.02 4.13 -37.61
C ILE A 135 25.92 3.71 -36.45
N TRP A 136 25.86 2.44 -36.04
CA TRP A 136 26.47 1.98 -34.79
C TRP A 136 27.74 1.15 -34.97
N GLY A 137 28.15 0.84 -36.21
CA GLY A 137 29.37 0.08 -36.49
C GLY A 137 29.25 -1.38 -36.03
N ALA A 138 28.92 -2.27 -36.96
CA ALA A 138 28.67 -3.68 -36.67
C ALA A 138 29.91 -4.38 -36.04
N SER A 139 29.85 -4.70 -34.74
CA SER A 139 30.65 -5.73 -34.06
C SER A 139 30.10 -5.99 -32.64
N LEU A 140 28.82 -6.36 -32.54
CA LEU A 140 28.34 -7.09 -31.37
C LEU A 140 28.12 -8.51 -31.85
N GLU A 141 28.80 -9.46 -31.21
CA GLU A 141 28.70 -10.89 -31.49
C GLU A 141 27.23 -11.30 -31.54
N GLU A 142 26.84 -12.03 -32.58
CA GLU A 142 25.49 -12.52 -32.80
C GLU A 142 25.21 -13.65 -31.80
N ASP A 143 24.79 -13.29 -30.59
CA ASP A 143 24.10 -14.20 -29.70
C ASP A 143 22.60 -14.07 -29.99
N ASP A 144 22.05 -15.01 -30.76
CA ASP A 144 20.63 -15.03 -31.14
C ASP A 144 19.68 -14.98 -29.93
N SER A 145 20.15 -15.37 -28.73
CA SER A 145 19.36 -15.28 -27.49
C SER A 145 19.14 -13.85 -26.98
N GLU A 146 19.90 -12.86 -27.47
CA GLU A 146 19.75 -11.44 -27.11
C GLU A 146 18.72 -10.69 -27.98
N ASP A 147 18.22 -11.32 -29.04
CA ASP A 147 17.24 -10.72 -29.95
C ASP A 147 15.78 -11.01 -29.58
N ASP A 148 15.52 -11.85 -28.58
CA ASP A 148 14.21 -12.05 -27.98
C ASP A 148 13.68 -10.76 -27.30
N VAL A 149 12.66 -10.14 -27.88
CA VAL A 149 12.01 -8.92 -27.34
C VAL A 149 10.64 -9.17 -26.74
N GLY A 150 10.11 -10.40 -26.84
CA GLY A 150 8.82 -10.78 -26.25
C GLY A 150 8.74 -12.25 -25.90
N ARG A 151 8.18 -12.55 -24.72
CA ARG A 151 7.92 -13.91 -24.21
C ARG A 151 6.45 -14.08 -23.86
N ILE A 152 5.93 -15.28 -24.07
CA ILE A 152 4.62 -15.70 -23.55
C ILE A 152 4.87 -16.40 -22.21
N ASP A 153 4.20 -15.93 -21.17
CA ASP A 153 4.41 -16.38 -19.78
C ASP A 153 4.16 -17.89 -19.62
N GLY A 154 3.12 -18.38 -20.30
CA GLY A 154 2.72 -19.78 -20.27
C GLY A 154 2.13 -20.24 -21.59
N ILE A 155 2.49 -21.45 -22.00
CA ILE A 155 1.84 -22.18 -23.09
C ILE A 155 1.24 -23.45 -22.49
N LEU A 156 -0.04 -23.69 -22.75
CA LEU A 156 -0.70 -24.97 -22.44
C LEU A 156 -0.87 -25.77 -23.71
N ILE A 157 -0.49 -27.04 -23.67
CA ILE A 157 -0.49 -27.95 -24.82
C ILE A 157 -1.35 -29.16 -24.45
N SER A 158 -2.28 -29.54 -25.33
CA SER A 158 -3.11 -30.73 -25.14
C SER A 158 -2.21 -31.98 -25.13
N ALA A 159 -2.37 -32.84 -24.13
CA ALA A 159 -1.59 -34.07 -23.99
C ALA A 159 -2.01 -35.18 -24.98
N ALA A 160 -3.00 -34.93 -25.84
CA ALA A 160 -3.42 -35.84 -26.92
C ALA A 160 -2.36 -36.02 -28.01
N VAL A 161 -1.21 -35.35 -27.92
CA VAL A 161 -0.03 -35.64 -28.74
C VAL A 161 0.35 -37.10 -28.54
N GLU A 162 0.12 -37.93 -29.57
CA GLU A 162 0.58 -39.30 -29.61
C GLU A 162 2.11 -39.32 -29.42
N LYS A 163 2.56 -39.84 -28.28
CA LYS A 163 3.96 -40.20 -28.12
C LYS A 163 4.20 -41.33 -29.12
N ILE A 164 4.89 -41.04 -30.22
CA ILE A 164 5.34 -42.07 -31.16
C ILE A 164 6.27 -42.98 -30.37
N GLU A 165 5.81 -44.18 -30.03
CA GLU A 165 6.71 -45.19 -29.48
C GLU A 165 7.70 -45.58 -30.57
N PRO A 166 9.01 -45.68 -30.26
CA PRO A 166 10.00 -46.04 -31.26
C PRO A 166 9.62 -47.39 -31.86
N GLU A 167 9.36 -47.41 -33.17
CA GLU A 167 9.18 -48.66 -33.90
C GLU A 167 10.44 -49.50 -33.68
N ASN A 168 10.28 -50.62 -32.99
CA ASN A 168 11.30 -51.66 -32.95
C ASN A 168 11.50 -52.15 -34.38
N GLN A 169 12.50 -51.62 -35.08
CA GLN A 169 13.07 -52.26 -36.26
C GLN A 169 13.72 -53.58 -35.81
N LYS A 170 12.89 -54.61 -35.72
CA LYS A 170 13.33 -56.00 -35.81
C LYS A 170 13.46 -56.33 -37.28
N GLY A 171 14.70 -56.55 -37.71
CA GLY A 171 14.99 -57.33 -38.91
C GLY A 171 16.12 -56.75 -39.73
N GLU A 172 17.21 -57.51 -39.77
CA GLU A 172 18.14 -57.64 -40.91
C GLU A 172 18.99 -56.36 -41.13
N ASP A 173 20.26 -56.32 -40.74
CA ASP A 173 21.32 -57.07 -41.43
C ASP A 173 22.49 -57.46 -40.51
N GLU A 174 22.89 -58.72 -40.61
CA GLU A 174 24.21 -59.23 -40.28
C GLU A 174 25.22 -58.77 -41.35
N GLU A 175 26.48 -58.61 -40.92
CA GLU A 175 27.71 -58.49 -41.75
C GLU A 175 27.92 -57.16 -42.50
N ASP A 176 28.72 -56.25 -41.92
CA ASP A 176 30.12 -56.07 -42.36
C ASP A 176 30.81 -54.87 -41.67
N GLU A 177 32.14 -54.92 -41.73
CA GLU A 177 33.10 -53.84 -41.48
C GLU A 177 33.60 -53.59 -40.05
N ALA A 178 34.61 -54.40 -39.73
CA ALA A 178 35.72 -53.99 -38.91
C ALA A 178 36.41 -52.70 -39.46
N SER A 179 36.88 -51.88 -38.51
CA SER A 179 38.01 -50.95 -38.65
C SER A 179 37.72 -49.54 -39.17
N GLN A 180 37.29 -48.64 -38.28
CA GLN A 180 37.82 -47.27 -38.31
C GLN A 180 37.94 -46.65 -36.92
N LYS A 181 39.18 -46.54 -36.45
CA LYS A 181 39.57 -45.63 -35.37
C LYS A 181 39.39 -44.20 -35.88
N VAL A 182 38.45 -43.46 -35.31
CA VAL A 182 38.49 -41.99 -35.28
C VAL A 182 38.25 -41.53 -33.85
N SER A 183 39.31 -40.96 -33.28
CA SER A 183 39.27 -40.12 -32.09
C SER A 183 38.35 -38.93 -32.33
N GLY A 184 37.26 -38.83 -31.57
CA GLY A 184 36.31 -37.73 -31.63
C GLY A 184 35.57 -37.61 -30.30
N THR A 185 35.99 -36.60 -29.53
CA THR A 185 35.40 -35.96 -28.35
C THR A 185 33.99 -36.39 -27.91
N GLU A 186 33.79 -36.44 -26.57
CA GLU A 186 32.49 -36.60 -25.89
C GLU A 186 31.38 -35.65 -26.42
N LEU A 187 31.74 -34.53 -27.06
CA LEU A 187 30.81 -33.66 -27.80
C LEU A 187 30.03 -34.38 -28.93
N SER A 188 30.61 -35.40 -29.58
CA SER A 188 29.91 -36.10 -30.68
C SER A 188 28.88 -37.13 -30.21
N LEU A 189 28.98 -37.57 -28.95
CA LEU A 189 28.02 -38.48 -28.34
C LEU A 189 26.83 -37.69 -27.78
N ALA A 190 27.09 -36.52 -27.18
CA ALA A 190 26.05 -35.58 -26.77
C ALA A 190 25.25 -35.08 -27.97
N ASN A 191 25.90 -34.67 -29.06
CA ASN A 191 25.21 -34.26 -30.29
C ASN A 191 24.43 -35.42 -30.94
N ARG A 192 24.92 -36.67 -30.86
CA ARG A 192 24.18 -37.84 -31.33
C ARG A 192 22.98 -38.17 -30.44
N LEU A 193 23.12 -38.07 -29.12
CA LEU A 193 22.02 -38.26 -28.18
C LEU A 193 20.97 -37.15 -28.32
N GLU A 194 21.37 -35.90 -28.56
CA GLU A 194 20.46 -34.80 -28.89
C GLU A 194 19.76 -35.01 -30.22
N GLN A 195 20.47 -35.45 -31.27
CA GLN A 195 19.86 -35.78 -32.56
C GLN A 195 18.91 -36.97 -32.47
N ASP A 196 19.28 -38.04 -31.76
CA ASP A 196 18.46 -39.26 -31.61
C ASP A 196 17.22 -39.03 -30.71
N TYR A 197 17.30 -38.12 -29.72
CA TYR A 197 16.14 -37.69 -28.94
C TYR A 197 15.25 -36.69 -29.70
N ALA A 198 15.84 -35.77 -30.47
CA ALA A 198 15.10 -34.80 -31.25
C ALA A 198 14.37 -35.43 -32.46
N LEU A 199 14.89 -36.52 -33.02
CA LEU A 199 14.31 -37.21 -34.18
C LEU A 199 13.08 -38.07 -33.85
N ASN A 200 12.80 -38.35 -32.57
CA ASN A 200 11.66 -39.18 -32.15
C ASN A 200 10.51 -38.39 -31.51
N LEU A 201 10.57 -37.06 -31.52
CA LEU A 201 9.51 -36.20 -31.02
C LEU A 201 8.97 -35.29 -32.13
N SER A 202 8.37 -35.88 -33.17
CA SER A 202 7.50 -35.13 -34.08
C SER A 202 6.18 -34.85 -33.36
N VAL A 203 6.19 -33.84 -32.48
CA VAL A 203 4.99 -33.32 -31.82
C VAL A 203 4.28 -32.41 -32.82
N GLU A 204 3.17 -32.87 -33.39
CA GLU A 204 2.26 -31.95 -34.08
C GLU A 204 1.55 -31.09 -33.02
N LEU A 205 2.05 -29.87 -32.81
CA LEU A 205 1.51 -28.88 -31.88
C LEU A 205 0.24 -28.23 -32.45
N GLU A 206 -0.80 -29.03 -32.69
CA GLU A 206 -2.07 -28.52 -33.21
C GLU A 206 -2.91 -27.85 -32.11
N ASP A 207 -2.96 -28.41 -30.90
CA ASP A 207 -3.85 -27.92 -29.85
C ASP A 207 -3.10 -27.31 -28.67
N TRP A 208 -2.90 -25.98 -28.73
CA TRP A 208 -2.30 -25.21 -27.65
C TRP A 208 -2.91 -23.81 -27.49
N CYS A 209 -2.76 -23.22 -26.31
CA CYS A 209 -3.17 -21.84 -26.04
C CYS A 209 -2.16 -21.09 -25.18
N GLY A 210 -2.08 -19.78 -25.35
CA GLY A 210 -1.30 -18.91 -24.46
C GLY A 210 -2.00 -18.73 -23.10
N LEU A 211 -1.23 -18.57 -22.03
CA LEU A 211 -1.71 -18.35 -20.68
C LEU A 211 -0.98 -17.15 -20.05
N GLU A 212 -1.76 -16.15 -19.63
CA GLU A 212 -1.28 -15.02 -18.85
C GLU A 212 -1.88 -15.08 -17.44
N ILE A 213 -1.06 -14.87 -16.40
CA ILE A 213 -1.51 -14.81 -15.01
C ILE A 213 -1.24 -13.41 -14.47
N GLN A 214 -2.28 -12.66 -14.10
CA GLN A 214 -2.13 -11.31 -13.58
C GLN A 214 -2.50 -11.25 -12.09
N SER A 215 -1.48 -10.96 -11.26
CA SER A 215 -1.66 -10.58 -9.85
C SER A 215 -1.69 -9.06 -9.69
N VAL A 216 -2.11 -8.56 -8.54
CA VAL A 216 -2.28 -7.14 -8.28
C VAL A 216 -1.06 -6.58 -7.55
N TYR A 217 -0.58 -5.41 -8.00
CA TYR A 217 0.34 -4.58 -7.23
C TYR A 217 -0.40 -3.86 -6.09
N PHE A 218 0.32 -3.27 -5.15
CA PHE A 218 -0.28 -2.40 -4.14
C PHE A 218 0.45 -1.06 -4.07
N SER A 219 -0.25 -0.06 -3.58
CA SER A 219 0.25 1.30 -3.38
C SER A 219 0.07 1.71 -1.92
N GLY A 220 1.01 2.49 -1.38
CA GLY A 220 1.00 3.00 -0.01
C GLY A 220 2.16 2.44 0.83
N ASP A 221 1.92 2.30 2.13
CA ASP A 221 2.96 1.89 3.07
C ASP A 221 3.46 0.46 2.81
N ARG A 222 4.78 0.26 3.03
CA ARG A 222 5.45 -1.04 2.87
C ARG A 222 4.82 -2.12 3.74
N MET A 223 4.87 -3.38 3.28
CA MET A 223 4.38 -4.53 4.05
C MET A 223 5.23 -4.83 5.28
N SER A 224 6.49 -4.38 5.29
CA SER A 224 7.42 -4.60 6.40
C SER A 224 6.90 -4.11 7.75
N LEU A 225 6.08 -3.05 7.76
CA LEU A 225 5.42 -2.52 8.96
C LEU A 225 4.52 -3.56 9.64
N GLU A 226 3.99 -4.53 8.90
CA GLU A 226 3.15 -5.59 9.47
C GLU A 226 3.97 -6.70 10.12
N TYR A 227 5.27 -6.82 9.82
CA TYR A 227 6.13 -7.87 10.38
C TYR A 227 6.76 -7.45 11.70
N ASP A 228 7.08 -6.16 11.84
CA ASP A 228 7.81 -5.60 12.97
C ASP A 228 7.15 -5.84 14.34
N PRO A 229 5.81 -5.82 14.48
CA PRO A 229 5.14 -6.13 15.75
C PRO A 229 5.34 -7.57 16.23
N PHE A 230 5.68 -8.51 15.34
CA PHE A 230 5.79 -9.94 15.67
C PHE A 230 7.18 -10.37 16.16
N THR A 231 8.15 -9.45 16.24
CA THR A 231 9.55 -9.82 16.57
C THR A 231 9.91 -9.77 18.06
N GLU A 232 9.14 -9.09 18.90
CA GLU A 232 9.43 -9.00 20.35
C GLU A 232 8.42 -9.77 21.20
N VAL A 233 7.16 -9.33 21.22
CA VAL A 233 6.04 -10.01 21.90
C VAL A 233 4.89 -10.09 20.91
N PRO A 234 4.74 -11.22 20.20
CA PRO A 234 3.70 -11.35 19.19
C PRO A 234 2.33 -11.33 19.89
N PRO A 235 1.37 -10.53 19.43
CA PRO A 235 0.05 -10.52 20.02
C PRO A 235 -0.61 -11.91 19.91
N PRO A 236 -1.49 -12.28 20.85
CA PRO A 236 -2.16 -13.59 20.85
C PRO A 236 -3.02 -13.80 19.60
N LYS A 237 -3.43 -12.70 18.95
CA LYS A 237 -4.19 -12.68 17.68
C LYS A 237 -3.48 -11.81 16.64
N ALA A 238 -3.80 -12.01 15.36
CA ALA A 238 -3.32 -11.13 14.30
C ALA A 238 -3.80 -9.68 14.55
N PRO A 239 -2.90 -8.68 14.58
CA PRO A 239 -3.25 -7.30 14.86
C PRO A 239 -3.97 -6.66 13.67
N PHE A 240 -4.73 -5.60 13.95
CA PHE A 240 -5.26 -4.72 12.90
C PHE A 240 -4.10 -4.12 12.08
N PRO A 241 -4.24 -3.98 10.74
CA PRO A 241 -3.14 -3.51 9.90
C PRO A 241 -2.65 -2.11 10.28
N GLU A 242 -1.33 -1.98 10.46
CA GLU A 242 -0.71 -0.71 10.86
C GLU A 242 -0.58 0.25 9.67
N GLY A 243 -0.12 -0.27 8.52
CA GLY A 243 0.14 0.54 7.35
C GLY A 243 -1.12 0.91 6.56
N ARG A 244 -1.07 2.09 5.93
CA ARG A 244 -2.08 2.57 4.99
C ARG A 244 -1.69 2.19 3.57
N ARG A 245 -2.36 1.18 3.04
CA ARG A 245 -2.16 0.68 1.68
C ARG A 245 -3.46 0.26 1.03
N ARG A 246 -3.41 0.08 -0.29
CA ARG A 246 -4.52 -0.42 -1.09
C ARG A 246 -4.00 -1.19 -2.31
N PRO A 247 -4.79 -2.14 -2.83
CA PRO A 247 -4.56 -2.68 -4.17
C PRO A 247 -4.42 -1.57 -5.21
N ASP A 248 -3.50 -1.74 -6.14
CA ASP A 248 -3.29 -0.86 -7.29
C ASP A 248 -3.77 -1.53 -8.57
N PHE A 249 -5.10 -1.65 -8.68
CA PHE A 249 -5.75 -2.27 -9.83
C PHE A 249 -5.40 -1.58 -11.13
N ARG A 250 -5.31 -0.24 -11.16
CA ARG A 250 -5.00 0.54 -12.38
C ARG A 250 -3.59 0.27 -12.89
N SER A 251 -2.60 0.19 -12.00
CA SER A 251 -1.24 -0.13 -12.40
C SER A 251 -1.15 -1.57 -12.91
N SER A 252 -1.88 -2.48 -12.28
CA SER A 252 -1.89 -3.91 -12.64
C SER A 252 -2.64 -4.20 -13.95
N SER A 253 -3.71 -3.47 -14.23
CA SER A 253 -4.51 -3.57 -15.46
C SER A 253 -3.91 -2.72 -16.59
N ALA A 254 -4.28 -1.44 -16.66
CA ALA A 254 -4.00 -0.55 -17.78
C ALA A 254 -2.51 -0.34 -18.10
N LYS A 255 -1.61 -0.45 -17.11
CA LYS A 255 -0.17 -0.21 -17.32
C LYS A 255 0.65 -1.49 -17.53
N ARG A 256 0.11 -2.67 -17.26
CA ARG A 256 0.86 -3.93 -17.28
C ARG A 256 0.14 -4.96 -18.15
N LEU A 257 -1.02 -5.43 -17.70
CA LEU A 257 -1.79 -6.43 -18.44
C LEU A 257 -2.16 -5.94 -19.85
N LEU A 258 -2.69 -4.72 -19.97
CA LEU A 258 -3.13 -4.19 -21.26
C LEU A 258 -2.01 -4.17 -22.33
N PRO A 259 -0.81 -3.61 -22.06
CA PRO A 259 0.32 -3.72 -22.98
C PRO A 259 0.67 -5.17 -23.36
N GLN A 260 0.68 -6.10 -22.40
CA GLN A 260 0.97 -7.51 -22.68
C GLN A 260 -0.06 -8.11 -23.65
N LEU A 261 -1.35 -7.85 -23.41
CA LEU A 261 -2.43 -8.32 -24.26
C LEU A 261 -2.34 -7.73 -25.68
N GLN A 262 -2.11 -6.43 -25.80
CA GLN A 262 -1.97 -5.74 -27.09
C GLN A 262 -0.76 -6.23 -27.90
N THR A 263 0.32 -6.65 -27.23
CA THR A 263 1.50 -7.19 -27.89
C THR A 263 1.33 -8.67 -28.26
N LYS A 264 0.79 -9.51 -27.37
CA LYS A 264 0.75 -10.96 -27.55
C LYS A 264 -0.41 -11.44 -28.42
N ILE A 265 -1.61 -10.90 -28.24
CA ILE A 265 -2.83 -11.43 -28.88
C ILE A 265 -2.83 -11.30 -30.41
N PRO A 266 -2.38 -10.20 -31.03
CA PRO A 266 -2.39 -10.10 -32.49
C PRO A 266 -1.60 -11.23 -33.18
N SER A 267 -0.47 -11.66 -32.60
CA SER A 267 0.31 -12.80 -33.11
C SER A 267 -0.44 -14.12 -32.90
N LEU A 268 -0.96 -14.36 -31.69
CA LEU A 268 -1.74 -15.58 -31.41
C LEU A 268 -2.97 -15.71 -32.32
N ARG A 269 -3.71 -14.61 -32.51
CA ARG A 269 -4.87 -14.56 -33.40
C ARG A 269 -4.52 -14.94 -34.83
N ARG A 270 -3.37 -14.49 -35.35
CA ARG A 270 -2.86 -14.86 -36.69
C ARG A 270 -2.53 -16.34 -36.81
N TRP A 271 -2.10 -16.98 -35.72
CA TRP A 271 -1.88 -18.42 -35.64
C TRP A 271 -3.15 -19.22 -35.33
N GLY A 272 -4.30 -18.57 -35.24
CA GLY A 272 -5.56 -19.20 -34.86
C GLY A 272 -5.63 -19.63 -33.39
N LYS A 273 -4.72 -19.17 -32.54
CA LYS A 273 -4.63 -19.53 -31.12
C LYS A 273 -5.29 -18.50 -30.23
N LYS A 274 -5.81 -18.96 -29.08
CA LYS A 274 -6.46 -18.13 -28.05
C LYS A 274 -5.51 -17.85 -26.90
N MET A 275 -5.78 -16.79 -26.14
CA MET A 275 -5.10 -16.50 -24.88
C MET A 275 -6.05 -16.65 -23.70
N ALA A 276 -5.68 -17.47 -22.73
CA ALA A 276 -6.34 -17.49 -21.44
C ALA A 276 -5.69 -16.48 -20.49
N VAL A 277 -6.50 -15.72 -19.76
CA VAL A 277 -6.03 -14.74 -18.75
C VAL A 277 -6.64 -15.09 -17.40
N VAL A 278 -5.79 -15.39 -16.42
CA VAL A 278 -6.20 -15.74 -15.05
C VAL A 278 -6.04 -14.54 -14.14
N VAL A 279 -7.14 -14.13 -13.50
CA VAL A 279 -7.22 -13.00 -12.56
C VAL A 279 -8.11 -13.33 -11.37
N ASP A 280 -7.85 -12.72 -10.21
CA ASP A 280 -8.76 -12.82 -9.07
C ASP A 280 -10.03 -11.97 -9.28
N GLU A 281 -11.10 -12.34 -8.59
CA GLU A 281 -12.42 -11.71 -8.69
C GLU A 281 -12.39 -10.23 -8.33
N ALA A 282 -11.57 -9.84 -7.34
CA ALA A 282 -11.45 -8.45 -6.93
C ALA A 282 -10.80 -7.61 -8.03
N PHE A 283 -9.77 -8.15 -8.70
CA PHE A 283 -9.20 -7.52 -9.89
C PHE A 283 -10.22 -7.40 -11.02
N PHE A 284 -10.98 -8.46 -11.30
CA PHE A 284 -11.94 -8.47 -12.42
C PHE A 284 -13.05 -7.44 -12.25
N TYR A 285 -13.64 -7.33 -11.05
CA TYR A 285 -14.73 -6.39 -10.78
C TYR A 285 -14.30 -4.92 -10.61
N GLU A 286 -13.00 -4.66 -10.51
CA GLU A 286 -12.44 -3.30 -10.49
C GLU A 286 -12.19 -2.74 -11.89
N MET A 287 -12.17 -3.60 -12.91
CA MET A 287 -12.18 -3.18 -14.31
C MET A 287 -13.58 -2.68 -14.71
N ALA A 288 -13.66 -1.89 -15.78
CA ALA A 288 -14.96 -1.58 -16.35
C ALA A 288 -15.56 -2.84 -16.99
N GLU A 289 -16.89 -2.87 -17.07
CA GLU A 289 -17.61 -3.97 -17.70
C GLU A 289 -17.14 -4.13 -19.16
N MET A 290 -16.68 -5.34 -19.49
CA MET A 290 -16.27 -5.73 -20.84
C MET A 290 -17.43 -6.43 -21.52
N GLU A 291 -17.72 -6.03 -22.76
CA GLU A 291 -18.67 -6.74 -23.60
C GLU A 291 -18.21 -8.19 -23.80
N ALA A 292 -19.14 -9.12 -23.59
CA ALA A 292 -18.87 -10.54 -23.69
C ALA A 292 -19.23 -11.03 -25.09
N VAL A 293 -18.47 -11.99 -25.61
CA VAL A 293 -18.90 -12.79 -26.75
C VAL A 293 -19.49 -14.11 -26.29
N ASP A 294 -20.52 -14.60 -26.98
CA ASP A 294 -21.29 -15.77 -26.54
C ASP A 294 -20.52 -17.10 -26.67
N HIS A 295 -19.57 -17.16 -27.60
CA HIS A 295 -18.89 -18.41 -27.96
C HIS A 295 -17.37 -18.25 -28.07
N ILE A 296 -16.63 -19.25 -27.61
CA ILE A 296 -15.16 -19.27 -27.59
C ILE A 296 -14.53 -19.11 -28.98
N SER A 297 -15.21 -19.56 -30.03
CA SER A 297 -14.74 -19.38 -31.42
C SER A 297 -14.55 -17.89 -31.78
N ASN A 298 -15.39 -17.03 -31.20
CA ASN A 298 -15.47 -15.60 -31.53
C ASN A 298 -14.64 -14.72 -30.58
N CYS A 299 -13.98 -15.32 -29.57
CA CYS A 299 -13.14 -14.57 -28.65
C CYS A 299 -11.67 -14.63 -29.05
N ASP A 300 -10.89 -13.67 -28.56
CA ASP A 300 -9.42 -13.77 -28.56
C ASP A 300 -8.91 -14.14 -27.16
N ILE A 301 -9.67 -13.74 -26.14
CA ILE A 301 -9.30 -13.85 -24.73
C ILE A 301 -10.35 -14.65 -23.97
N VAL A 302 -9.88 -15.65 -23.23
CA VAL A 302 -10.66 -16.41 -22.26
C VAL A 302 -10.25 -15.99 -20.85
N TRP A 303 -11.06 -15.17 -20.21
CA TRP A 303 -10.83 -14.74 -18.83
C TRP A 303 -11.29 -15.83 -17.88
N VAL A 304 -10.35 -16.40 -17.12
CA VAL A 304 -10.65 -17.33 -16.03
C VAL A 304 -10.57 -16.57 -14.72
N VAL A 305 -11.73 -16.14 -14.23
CA VAL A 305 -11.86 -15.40 -12.98
C VAL A 305 -11.90 -16.39 -11.83
N VAL A 306 -10.98 -16.23 -10.88
CA VAL A 306 -10.86 -17.08 -9.71
C VAL A 306 -11.18 -16.31 -8.44
N GLY A 307 -11.60 -17.03 -7.42
CA GLY A 307 -11.83 -16.52 -6.07
C GLY A 307 -11.27 -17.49 -5.05
N TYR A 308 -11.42 -17.12 -3.78
CA TYR A 308 -10.93 -17.90 -2.67
C TYR A 308 -12.08 -18.24 -1.73
N GLU A 309 -12.15 -19.51 -1.32
CA GLU A 309 -13.13 -19.98 -0.33
C GLU A 309 -12.41 -20.57 0.87
N ARG A 310 -12.98 -20.38 2.06
CA ARG A 310 -12.44 -21.00 3.26
C ARG A 310 -12.81 -22.48 3.32
N GLU A 311 -11.80 -23.32 3.41
CA GLU A 311 -11.96 -24.77 3.58
C GLU A 311 -10.91 -25.27 4.57
N GLY A 312 -11.34 -25.87 5.68
CA GLY A 312 -10.43 -26.41 6.70
C GLY A 312 -9.47 -25.36 7.31
N GLY A 313 -9.86 -24.08 7.36
CA GLY A 313 -9.01 -23.00 7.87
C GLY A 313 -7.97 -22.47 6.87
N ALA A 314 -7.90 -23.01 5.65
CA ALA A 314 -7.13 -22.49 4.54
C ALA A 314 -8.02 -21.73 3.55
N LEU A 315 -7.44 -20.88 2.72
CA LEU A 315 -8.12 -20.34 1.54
C LEU A 315 -7.81 -21.25 0.35
N ARG A 316 -8.85 -21.74 -0.31
CA ARG A 316 -8.76 -22.63 -1.46
C ARG A 316 -9.16 -21.88 -2.72
N LEU A 317 -8.33 -22.01 -3.75
CA LEU A 317 -8.61 -21.46 -5.07
C LEU A 317 -9.82 -22.14 -5.70
N ARG A 318 -10.75 -21.32 -6.20
CA ARG A 318 -11.99 -21.74 -6.88
C ARG A 318 -12.19 -20.93 -8.15
N ARG A 319 -12.64 -21.57 -9.22
CA ARG A 319 -13.10 -20.88 -10.43
C ARG A 319 -14.46 -20.23 -10.14
N ARG A 320 -14.58 -18.92 -10.40
CA ARG A 320 -15.81 -18.15 -10.19
C ARG A 320 -16.59 -17.95 -11.48
N LYS A 321 -15.90 -17.45 -12.51
CA LYS A 321 -16.52 -17.08 -13.78
C LYS A 321 -15.55 -17.33 -14.92
N VAL A 322 -16.09 -17.66 -16.08
CA VAL A 322 -15.39 -17.62 -17.35
C VAL A 322 -16.04 -16.52 -18.17
N HIS A 323 -15.23 -15.65 -18.78
CA HIS A 323 -15.72 -14.53 -19.60
C HIS A 323 -14.92 -14.50 -20.90
N PHE A 324 -15.61 -14.37 -22.03
CA PHE A 324 -14.98 -14.39 -23.34
C PHE A 324 -15.01 -12.99 -23.94
N THR A 325 -13.88 -12.49 -24.44
CA THR A 325 -13.83 -11.15 -25.06
C THR A 325 -12.97 -11.16 -26.33
N THR A 326 -13.20 -10.16 -27.19
CA THR A 326 -12.20 -9.75 -28.17
C THR A 326 -11.08 -8.97 -27.50
N LEU A 327 -9.98 -8.73 -28.22
CA LEU A 327 -8.94 -7.79 -27.77
C LEU A 327 -9.52 -6.37 -27.62
N GLU A 328 -10.36 -5.93 -28.56
CA GLU A 328 -10.94 -4.60 -28.57
C GLU A 328 -11.82 -4.34 -27.34
N ASP A 329 -12.67 -5.30 -26.96
CA ASP A 329 -13.52 -5.19 -25.77
C ASP A 329 -12.70 -5.21 -24.48
N ALA A 330 -11.63 -6.01 -24.43
CA ALA A 330 -10.71 -6.03 -23.31
C ALA A 330 -9.98 -4.69 -23.15
N VAL A 331 -9.56 -4.06 -24.26
CA VAL A 331 -8.94 -2.73 -24.24
C VAL A 331 -9.91 -1.70 -23.64
N LEU A 332 -11.18 -1.73 -24.03
CA LEU A 332 -12.20 -0.85 -23.46
C LEU A 332 -12.35 -1.06 -21.94
N GLY A 333 -12.50 -2.31 -21.50
CA GLY A 333 -12.64 -2.63 -20.07
C GLY A 333 -11.43 -2.24 -19.21
N LEU A 334 -10.22 -2.44 -19.75
CA LEU A 334 -8.96 -2.15 -19.06
C LEU A 334 -8.62 -0.66 -19.03
N THR A 335 -9.10 0.13 -19.99
CA THR A 335 -8.78 1.56 -20.11
C THR A 335 -9.86 2.49 -19.57
N ALA A 336 -11.10 2.02 -19.45
CA ALA A 336 -12.23 2.85 -19.07
C ALA A 336 -12.10 3.40 -17.63
N GLY A 337 -11.58 4.62 -17.52
CA GLY A 337 -11.67 5.45 -16.33
C GLY A 337 -12.86 6.40 -16.45
N LYS A 338 -13.72 6.47 -15.44
CA LYS A 338 -14.80 7.46 -15.41
C LYS A 338 -14.21 8.86 -15.21
N PRO A 339 -14.30 9.78 -16.20
CA PRO A 339 -13.84 11.14 -16.00
C PRO A 339 -14.70 11.82 -14.94
N VAL A 340 -14.07 12.62 -14.08
CA VAL A 340 -14.81 13.51 -13.17
C VAL A 340 -15.38 14.69 -13.96
N ALA A 341 -16.45 15.29 -13.45
CA ALA A 341 -16.97 16.54 -14.01
C ALA A 341 -15.87 17.62 -14.02
N ARG A 342 -15.89 18.48 -15.04
CA ARG A 342 -14.89 19.54 -15.23
C ARG A 342 -14.79 20.43 -13.99
N GLU A 343 -15.92 20.79 -13.40
CA GLU A 343 -15.99 21.65 -12.23
C GLU A 343 -15.26 21.02 -11.04
N GLN A 344 -15.44 19.70 -10.83
CA GLN A 344 -14.74 18.97 -9.78
C GLN A 344 -13.23 18.90 -10.04
N PHE A 345 -12.82 18.77 -11.30
CA PHE A 345 -11.41 18.78 -11.69
C PHE A 345 -10.78 20.15 -11.43
N GLU A 346 -11.41 21.22 -11.90
CA GLU A 346 -10.98 22.60 -11.70
C GLU A 346 -10.90 22.97 -10.21
N ASP A 347 -11.86 22.53 -9.39
CA ASP A 347 -11.82 22.70 -7.93
C ASP A 347 -10.63 21.99 -7.27
N ARG A 348 -10.22 20.83 -7.79
CA ARG A 348 -9.02 20.13 -7.31
C ARG A 348 -7.76 20.89 -7.70
N VAL A 349 -7.71 21.42 -8.91
CA VAL A 349 -6.60 22.26 -9.40
C VAL A 349 -6.48 23.53 -8.55
N LEU A 350 -7.58 24.25 -8.34
CA LEU A 350 -7.61 25.46 -7.52
C LEU A 350 -7.18 25.19 -6.08
N ARG A 351 -7.59 24.07 -5.49
CA ARG A 351 -7.12 23.68 -4.15
C ARG A 351 -5.61 23.47 -4.09
N LYS A 352 -5.04 22.78 -5.09
CA LYS A 352 -3.59 22.58 -5.16
C LYS A 352 -2.83 23.89 -5.38
N LEU A 353 -3.36 24.79 -6.20
CA LEU A 353 -2.77 26.11 -6.41
C LEU A 353 -2.83 27.00 -5.17
N LYS A 354 -3.89 26.90 -4.37
CA LYS A 354 -4.07 27.68 -3.13
C LYS A 354 -3.28 27.15 -1.94
N ALA A 355 -2.93 25.86 -1.91
CA ALA A 355 -2.28 25.23 -0.76
C ALA A 355 -1.00 25.96 -0.30
N PRO A 356 -0.06 26.35 -1.18
CA PRO A 356 1.15 27.07 -0.76
C PRO A 356 0.85 28.42 -0.11
N TYR A 357 -0.12 29.17 -0.65
CA TYR A 357 -0.52 30.48 -0.12
C TYR A 357 -1.19 30.36 1.26
N VAL A 358 -1.94 29.29 1.48
CA VAL A 358 -2.58 29.03 2.78
C VAL A 358 -1.52 28.67 3.83
N GLU A 359 -0.52 27.86 3.46
CA GLU A 359 0.61 27.53 4.34
C GLU A 359 1.41 28.78 4.72
N GLU A 360 1.79 29.62 3.75
CA GLU A 360 2.48 30.90 3.98
C GLU A 360 1.67 31.85 4.87
N TYR A 361 0.34 31.92 4.66
CA TYR A 361 -0.54 32.73 5.49
C TYR A 361 -0.65 32.23 6.93
N ILE A 362 -0.72 30.90 7.12
CA ILE A 362 -0.72 30.27 8.46
C ILE A 362 0.60 30.53 9.17
N GLU A 363 1.73 30.42 8.49
CA GLU A 363 3.06 30.76 9.05
C GLU A 363 3.10 32.22 9.50
N THR A 364 2.62 33.14 8.65
CA THR A 364 2.54 34.57 8.98
C THR A 364 1.68 34.83 10.22
N LEU A 365 0.53 34.16 10.34
CA LEU A 365 -0.35 34.26 11.51
C LEU A 365 0.31 33.71 12.78
N ASN A 366 1.04 32.60 12.68
CA ASN A 366 1.78 32.02 13.79
C ASN A 366 2.89 32.96 14.26
N GLU A 367 3.66 33.57 13.35
CA GLU A 367 4.67 34.57 13.70
C GLU A 367 4.07 35.79 14.41
N TRP A 368 2.87 36.21 13.99
CA TRP A 368 2.17 37.32 14.64
C TRP A 368 1.71 36.94 16.06
N LEU A 369 1.15 35.74 16.21
CA LEU A 369 0.75 35.19 17.50
C LEU A 369 1.95 35.08 18.45
N ASP A 370 3.09 34.57 17.97
CA ASP A 370 4.33 34.46 18.74
C ASP A 370 4.84 35.83 19.18
N ARG A 371 4.80 36.83 18.29
CA ARG A 371 5.15 38.22 18.63
C ARG A 371 4.24 38.80 19.71
N LEU A 372 2.93 38.52 19.66
CA LEU A 372 2.00 38.95 20.71
C LEU A 372 2.27 38.25 22.05
N MET A 373 2.47 36.93 22.01
CA MET A 373 2.77 36.14 23.20
C MET A 373 4.08 36.59 23.85
N LEU A 374 5.11 36.91 23.06
CA LEU A 374 6.38 37.44 23.56
C LEU A 374 6.21 38.82 24.21
N ARG A 375 5.42 39.72 23.62
CA ARG A 375 5.13 41.04 24.23
C ARG A 375 4.41 40.88 25.57
N ARG A 376 3.39 40.03 25.63
CA ARG A 376 2.65 39.73 26.86
C ARG A 376 3.59 39.16 27.93
N LYS A 377 4.43 38.19 27.57
CA LYS A 377 5.43 37.61 28.47
C LYS A 377 6.40 38.64 29.03
N LYS A 378 6.94 39.52 28.18
CA LYS A 378 7.83 40.63 28.61
C LYS A 378 7.11 41.56 29.61
N GLY A 379 5.86 41.92 29.36
CA GLY A 379 5.07 42.75 30.29
C GLY A 379 4.84 42.09 31.65
N LEU A 380 4.54 40.79 31.67
CA LEU A 380 4.36 40.04 32.92
C LEU A 380 5.68 39.83 33.68
N GLN A 381 6.82 39.67 32.99
CA GLN A 381 8.14 39.58 33.62
C GLN A 381 8.53 40.85 34.40
N VAL A 382 8.13 42.03 33.92
CA VAL A 382 8.32 43.30 34.66
C VAL A 382 7.58 43.25 36.00
N SER A 383 6.35 42.72 35.99
CA SER A 383 5.54 42.58 37.22
C SER A 383 6.17 41.60 38.20
N ILE A 384 6.66 40.45 37.73
CA ILE A 384 7.38 39.47 38.57
C ILE A 384 8.61 40.09 39.23
N ARG A 385 9.40 40.85 38.44
CA ARG A 385 10.59 41.54 38.96
C ARG A 385 10.24 42.53 40.07
N TRP A 386 9.15 43.29 39.89
CA TRP A 386 8.64 44.19 40.92
C TRP A 386 8.30 43.46 42.22
N TYR A 387 7.59 42.32 42.15
CA TYR A 387 7.26 41.50 43.32
C TYR A 387 8.53 41.02 44.04
N ILE A 388 9.50 40.48 43.29
CA ILE A 388 10.78 40.00 43.84
C ILE A 388 11.51 41.12 44.58
N ASP A 389 11.63 42.31 43.97
CA ASP A 389 12.34 43.44 44.56
C ASP A 389 11.62 43.98 45.80
N ARG A 390 10.27 44.01 45.78
CA ARG A 390 9.46 44.40 46.94
C ARG A 390 9.62 43.43 48.11
N MET A 391 9.60 42.13 47.84
CA MET A 391 9.79 41.09 48.86
C MET A 391 11.19 41.12 49.46
N LYS A 392 12.24 41.37 48.65
CA LYS A 392 13.62 41.57 49.15
C LYS A 392 13.71 42.71 50.16
N LYS A 393 13.06 43.85 49.86
CA LYS A 393 13.02 45.01 50.79
C LYS A 393 12.35 44.65 52.12
N ILE A 394 11.20 43.96 52.08
CA ILE A 394 10.49 43.54 53.30
C ILE A 394 11.32 42.56 54.11
N ARG A 395 11.96 41.57 53.47
CA ARG A 395 12.87 40.62 54.14
C ARG A 395 14.06 41.31 54.81
N SER A 396 14.64 42.32 54.16
CA SER A 396 15.74 43.11 54.72
C SER A 396 15.32 43.86 55.98
N ASN A 397 14.16 44.54 55.93
CA ASN A 397 13.60 45.26 57.07
C ASN A 397 13.24 44.32 58.22
N ARG A 398 12.62 43.17 57.91
CA ARG A 398 12.32 42.10 58.87
C ARG A 398 13.58 41.60 59.57
N ALA A 399 14.65 41.34 58.81
CA ALA A 399 15.93 40.90 59.38
C ALA A 399 16.55 41.96 60.30
N GLN A 400 16.41 43.25 59.98
CA GLN A 400 16.85 44.34 60.86
C GLN A 400 16.02 44.42 62.15
N GLN A 401 14.70 44.21 62.05
CA GLN A 401 13.81 44.20 63.21
C GLN A 401 14.01 42.96 64.10
N ASN A 402 14.27 41.79 63.52
CA ASN A 402 14.66 40.60 64.28
C ASN A 402 15.94 40.83 65.09
N ARG A 403 16.98 41.42 64.47
CA ARG A 403 18.21 41.78 65.20
C ARG A 403 17.95 42.75 66.36
N ARG A 404 17.03 43.71 66.19
CA ARG A 404 16.61 44.63 67.26
C ARG A 404 15.80 43.94 68.36
N LEU A 405 14.94 42.99 67.98
CA LEU A 405 14.14 42.20 68.91
C LEU A 405 15.03 41.32 69.79
N GLU A 406 16.12 40.78 69.25
CA GLU A 406 17.11 39.99 69.97
C GLU A 406 17.98 40.82 70.93
N SER A 407 18.12 42.13 70.68
CA SER A 407 19.02 43.01 71.43
C SER A 407 18.33 43.92 72.47
N THR A 408 17.01 44.04 72.46
CA THR A 408 16.27 44.90 73.41
C THR A 408 15.82 44.11 74.63
N ASP A 409 15.89 44.71 75.81
CA ASP A 409 15.39 44.14 77.07
C ASP A 409 14.01 44.70 77.47
N ASP A 410 13.48 45.69 76.75
CA ASP A 410 12.16 46.28 77.00
C ASP A 410 11.04 45.39 76.43
N ASP A 411 10.23 44.82 77.32
CA ASP A 411 9.10 43.96 76.95
C ASP A 411 8.04 44.68 76.10
N GLN A 412 7.84 45.99 76.28
CA GLN A 412 6.92 46.75 75.41
C GLN A 412 7.47 46.93 74.00
N GLU A 413 8.78 47.10 73.86
CA GLU A 413 9.45 47.17 72.55
C GLU A 413 9.46 45.80 71.87
N LYS A 414 9.70 44.71 72.62
CA LYS A 414 9.60 43.34 72.10
C LYS A 414 8.24 43.04 71.50
N ASP A 415 7.17 43.40 72.20
CA ASP A 415 5.80 43.18 71.72
C ASP A 415 5.47 44.01 70.47
N ARG A 416 5.95 45.26 70.39
CA ARG A 416 5.80 46.10 69.19
C ARG A 416 6.55 45.52 67.99
N LEU A 417 7.78 45.06 68.19
CA LEU A 417 8.59 44.44 67.14
C LEU A 417 7.98 43.13 66.65
N ARG A 418 7.50 42.27 67.56
CA ARG A 418 6.78 41.02 67.20
C ARG A 418 5.57 41.28 66.31
N ARG A 419 4.69 42.22 66.69
CA ARG A 419 3.52 42.59 65.87
C ARG A 419 3.92 43.15 64.50
N SER A 420 5.03 43.89 64.43
CA SER A 420 5.56 44.43 63.17
C SER A 420 6.11 43.32 62.25
N ILE A 421 6.84 42.36 62.81
CA ILE A 421 7.36 41.18 62.09
C ILE A 421 6.21 40.31 61.57
N GLU A 422 5.21 40.03 62.39
CA GLU A 422 4.01 39.27 61.98
C GLU A 422 3.25 39.98 60.85
N ALA A 423 3.15 41.31 60.89
CA ALA A 423 2.53 42.08 59.82
C ALA A 423 3.34 42.00 58.51
N GLN A 424 4.68 41.98 58.59
CA GLN A 424 5.55 41.78 57.43
C GLN A 424 5.46 40.36 56.87
N ASP A 425 5.31 39.35 57.72
CA ASP A 425 5.14 37.95 57.30
C ASP A 425 3.83 37.76 56.52
N ARG A 426 2.70 38.31 57.02
CA ARG A 426 1.43 38.35 56.27
C ARG A 426 1.57 39.08 54.93
N GLN A 427 2.33 40.18 54.90
CA GLN A 427 2.57 40.93 53.66
C GLN A 427 3.44 40.15 52.66
N LEU A 428 4.43 39.38 53.14
CA LEU A 428 5.25 38.52 52.29
C LEU A 428 4.44 37.38 51.67
N GLU A 429 3.57 36.75 52.46
CA GLU A 429 2.67 35.69 51.99
C GLU A 429 1.72 36.19 50.89
N SER A 430 1.07 37.34 51.10
CA SER A 430 0.20 37.94 50.07
C SER A 430 0.95 38.33 48.78
N LEU A 431 2.20 38.81 48.89
CA LEU A 431 3.02 39.13 47.71
C LEU A 431 3.49 37.87 46.98
N TRP A 432 3.72 36.77 47.69
CA TRP A 432 4.03 35.47 47.10
C TRP A 432 2.86 34.93 46.28
N GLU A 433 1.65 34.90 46.82
CA GLU A 433 0.45 34.42 46.12
C GLU A 433 0.17 35.21 44.83
N ARG A 434 0.31 36.54 44.90
CA ARG A 434 0.12 37.42 43.73
C ARG A 434 1.19 37.20 42.67
N ARG A 435 2.45 36.99 43.09
CA ARG A 435 3.54 36.64 42.17
C ARG A 435 3.29 35.31 41.49
N GLU A 436 2.89 34.28 42.24
CA GLU A 436 2.59 32.95 41.72
C GLU A 436 1.44 32.99 40.70
N THR A 437 0.40 33.78 40.98
CA THR A 437 -0.71 34.02 40.04
C THR A 437 -0.20 34.58 38.70
N VAL A 438 0.71 35.55 38.74
CA VAL A 438 1.30 36.15 37.54
C VAL A 438 2.26 35.18 36.82
N GLU A 439 3.02 34.38 37.55
CA GLU A 439 3.89 33.34 36.98
C GLU A 439 3.09 32.26 36.25
N ASN A 440 1.94 31.85 36.81
CA ASN A 440 1.00 30.93 36.17
C ASN A 440 0.37 31.50 34.90
N MET A 441 0.23 32.83 34.77
CA MET A 441 -0.22 33.46 33.52
C MET A 441 0.85 33.44 32.42
N ILE A 442 2.15 33.32 32.76
CA ILE A 442 3.25 33.20 31.79
C ILE A 442 3.44 31.75 31.36
N ASN A 443 3.41 30.84 32.33
CA ASN A 443 3.59 29.41 32.12
C ASN A 443 2.45 28.69 32.85
N PRO A 444 1.26 28.54 32.23
CA PRO A 444 0.21 27.74 32.84
C PRO A 444 0.75 26.34 33.08
N SER A 445 0.83 25.94 34.34
CA SER A 445 1.37 24.63 34.73
C SER A 445 0.55 23.49 34.08
N ARG A 446 1.15 22.30 33.95
CA ARG A 446 0.51 21.07 33.43
C ARG A 446 -0.82 20.72 34.12
N ARG A 447 -1.18 21.35 35.25
CA ARG A 447 -2.45 21.16 35.97
C ARG A 447 -3.68 21.68 35.17
N ASP A 448 -3.51 22.68 34.31
CA ASP A 448 -4.64 23.27 33.54
C ASP A 448 -4.90 22.60 32.18
N GLN A 449 -4.04 21.68 31.72
CA GLN A 449 -4.31 20.90 30.50
C GLN A 449 -5.46 19.89 30.68
N ARG A 450 -5.81 19.52 31.92
CA ARG A 450 -7.00 18.69 32.23
C ARG A 450 -8.32 19.45 32.03
N SER A 451 -8.32 20.76 32.23
CA SER A 451 -9.50 21.63 32.10
C SER A 451 -9.83 21.97 30.63
N GLN A 452 -8.82 21.98 29.75
CA GLN A 452 -9.05 22.07 28.30
C GLN A 452 -9.54 20.73 27.70
N ALA A 453 -9.25 19.61 28.33
CA ALA A 453 -9.78 18.30 27.95
C ALA A 453 -11.27 18.14 28.29
N THR A 454 -11.75 18.74 29.39
CA THR A 454 -13.18 18.76 29.74
C THR A 454 -14.01 19.68 28.84
N TYR A 455 -13.46 20.80 28.36
CA TYR A 455 -14.14 21.65 27.37
C TYR A 455 -14.28 20.98 25.99
N ARG A 456 -13.28 20.18 25.57
CA ARG A 456 -13.36 19.37 24.33
C ARG A 456 -14.38 18.22 24.43
N LYS A 457 -14.59 17.67 25.63
CA LYS A 457 -15.61 16.62 25.90
C LYS A 457 -17.04 17.16 25.88
N ALA A 458 -17.26 18.41 26.33
CA ALA A 458 -18.57 19.06 26.29
C ALA A 458 -19.04 19.46 24.87
N THR A 459 -18.11 19.54 23.90
CA THR A 459 -18.44 19.81 22.49
C THR A 459 -18.65 18.55 21.64
N SER A 460 -18.29 17.36 22.13
CA SER A 460 -18.53 16.08 21.43
C SER A 460 -19.88 15.44 21.78
N ASP A 461 -20.46 15.77 22.92
CA ASP A 461 -21.77 15.26 23.36
C ASP A 461 -22.88 16.30 23.12
N ARG A 462 -23.26 16.49 21.86
CA ARG A 462 -24.61 16.98 21.49
C ARG A 462 -25.23 16.01 20.48
N PRO A 463 -26.47 15.57 20.70
CA PRO A 463 -27.08 14.52 19.89
C PRO A 463 -27.38 15.03 18.48
N ARG A 464 -27.11 14.17 17.48
CA ARG A 464 -27.66 14.30 16.13
C ARG A 464 -29.18 14.16 16.21
N SER A 465 -29.93 15.24 15.93
CA SER A 465 -31.37 15.15 15.63
C SER A 465 -31.66 15.63 14.22
N ARG A 466 -32.09 14.66 13.41
CA ARG A 466 -33.10 14.64 12.34
C ARG A 466 -33.57 15.95 11.70
N ALA A 467 -33.73 15.84 10.38
CA ALA A 467 -34.42 16.73 9.46
C ALA A 467 -35.77 17.27 9.95
N LEU A 468 -36.09 18.52 9.61
CA LEU A 468 -37.22 18.91 8.73
C LEU A 468 -37.37 20.46 8.63
N SER A 469 -37.59 20.87 7.37
CA SER A 469 -38.32 22.02 6.81
C SER A 469 -38.91 23.16 7.65
N SER A 470 -38.70 24.37 7.08
CA SER A 470 -39.67 25.47 6.81
C SER A 470 -40.15 26.42 7.93
N CYS A 471 -40.29 27.68 7.48
CA CYS A 471 -41.11 28.79 7.98
C CYS A 471 -40.55 29.73 9.06
N GLY A 472 -40.04 30.88 8.59
CA GLY A 472 -40.62 32.22 8.80
C GLY A 472 -40.78 32.77 10.23
N GLY A 473 -40.18 33.93 10.50
CA GLY A 473 -40.58 34.78 11.62
C GLY A 473 -39.50 35.74 12.10
N ALA A 474 -39.61 37.00 11.66
CA ALA A 474 -38.76 38.13 12.04
C ALA A 474 -38.91 38.52 13.52
N TRP A 475 -37.83 38.90 14.21
CA TRP A 475 -37.82 39.90 15.30
C TRP A 475 -36.47 40.62 15.38
N SER A 476 -36.53 41.89 15.77
CA SER A 476 -35.63 42.98 15.42
C SER A 476 -34.67 43.44 16.52
N ARG A 477 -33.54 44.03 16.07
CA ARG A 477 -32.75 45.16 16.63
C ARG A 477 -32.11 45.09 18.02
N ARG A 478 -30.77 45.15 17.99
CA ARG A 478 -29.78 46.05 18.68
C ARG A 478 -28.46 45.24 18.73
N GLN A 479 -27.25 45.73 18.47
CA GLN A 479 -26.65 47.06 18.28
C GLN A 479 -25.28 46.84 17.57
N ASP A 480 -24.81 47.87 16.89
CA ASP A 480 -23.68 47.91 15.97
C ASP A 480 -22.29 47.66 16.60
N ILE A 481 -21.44 46.92 15.88
CA ILE A 481 -19.97 46.99 15.99
C ILE A 481 -19.42 47.15 14.56
N PRO A 482 -18.69 48.25 14.24
CA PRO A 482 -18.26 48.53 12.88
C PRO A 482 -17.09 47.63 12.46
N LEU A 483 -17.18 47.07 11.26
CA LEU A 483 -16.07 46.38 10.57
C LEU A 483 -15.09 47.43 10.02
N PRO A 484 -13.76 47.22 10.11
CA PRO A 484 -12.81 48.10 9.47
C PRO A 484 -12.79 47.85 7.95
N ASP A 485 -13.02 48.94 7.22
CA ASP A 485 -12.86 49.10 5.78
C ASP A 485 -11.43 48.73 5.33
N GLN A 486 -11.31 47.79 4.39
CA GLN A 486 -10.08 47.58 3.62
C GLN A 486 -10.43 47.27 2.17
N THR A 487 -10.51 48.32 1.36
CA THR A 487 -10.16 48.25 -0.06
C THR A 487 -8.65 48.05 -0.24
N PRO A 488 -8.20 47.15 -1.13
CA PRO A 488 -6.94 47.31 -1.83
C PRO A 488 -7.23 47.68 -3.30
N ARG A 489 -7.18 48.98 -3.61
CA ARG A 489 -7.00 49.48 -4.98
C ARG A 489 -5.49 49.63 -5.24
N ARG A 490 -5.04 49.02 -6.35
CA ARG A 490 -3.69 49.12 -6.98
C ARG A 490 -2.61 48.32 -6.21
N ALA A 491 -1.92 47.34 -6.80
CA ALA A 491 -1.20 47.45 -8.06
C ALA A 491 -1.17 46.12 -8.86
N LEU A 492 -2.03 46.02 -9.86
CA LEU A 492 -1.79 45.27 -11.09
C LEU A 492 -1.19 46.28 -12.09
N ARG A 493 0.13 46.27 -12.26
CA ARG A 493 0.84 46.88 -13.40
C ARG A 493 2.30 46.45 -13.33
N PHE A 494 2.65 45.38 -14.02
CA PHE A 494 3.92 45.22 -14.73
C PHE A 494 3.88 43.87 -15.45
N LEU A 495 3.47 43.89 -16.72
CA LEU A 495 3.81 42.91 -17.75
C LEU A 495 3.28 43.46 -19.08
N ARG A 496 4.04 44.33 -19.74
CA ARG A 496 4.00 44.55 -21.19
C ARG A 496 5.26 45.31 -21.64
N SER A 497 5.76 44.87 -22.79
CA SER A 497 6.82 45.41 -23.66
C SER A 497 8.28 45.35 -23.19
N ARG A 498 9.00 44.31 -23.67
CA ARG A 498 10.26 44.49 -24.39
C ARG A 498 10.29 43.60 -25.64
N ARG A 499 9.91 44.20 -26.77
CA ARG A 499 10.42 43.90 -28.11
C ARG A 499 11.04 45.20 -28.61
N THR A 500 12.34 45.17 -28.82
CA THR A 500 13.09 45.89 -29.86
C THR A 500 14.26 45.01 -30.17
#